data_AF-A0A1J5QEK7-F1
#
_entry.id   AF-A0A1J5QEK7-F1
#
_cell.length_a   1.000
_cell.length_b   1.000
_cell.length_c   1.000
_cell.angle_alpha   90.00
_cell.angle_beta   90.00
_cell.angle_gamma   90.00
#
_symmetry.space_group_name_H-M   'P 1'
#
loop_
_entity.id
_entity.type
_entity.pdbx_description
1 polymer ?
#
loop_
_entity_poly.entity_id
_entity_poly.type
_entity_poly.pdbx_seq_one_letter_code
_entity_poly.pdbx_strand_id
1 'polypeptide(L)'
;MAAALDATAGFFGDNREYSRQRNLVVAANADLHEAELIKLATLSTALAEGLRSRGVDELDASLAAEAGIAVFRVAFGQWVAEAEDAASVRS
;
A
#
# COMPACT_ATOMS: atom_id res chain seq x y z
N MET A 1 13.59 -0.85 5.41
CA MET A 1 12.15 -0.75 5.12
C MET A 1 11.67 0.69 4.98
N ALA A 2 11.80 1.50 6.04
CA ALA A 2 11.44 2.93 5.98
C ALA A 2 12.07 3.66 4.78
N ALA A 3 13.39 3.51 4.57
CA ALA A 3 14.07 4.12 3.41
C ALA A 3 13.62 3.60 2.04
N ALA A 4 13.15 2.34 1.95
CA ALA A 4 12.62 1.79 0.70
C ALA A 4 11.20 2.30 0.43
N LEU A 5 10.40 2.49 1.47
CA LEU A 5 9.06 3.10 1.40
C LEU A 5 9.15 4.58 1.02
N ASP A 6 10.11 5.32 1.57
CA ASP A 6 10.41 6.71 1.20
C ASP A 6 10.80 6.84 -0.27
N ALA A 7 11.63 5.93 -0.78
CA ALA A 7 12.00 5.90 -2.20
C ALA A 7 10.81 5.62 -3.13
N THR A 8 9.79 4.90 -2.66
CA THR A 8 8.54 4.65 -3.42
C THR A 8 7.49 5.75 -3.27
N ALA A 9 7.61 6.67 -2.30
CA ALA A 9 6.63 7.72 -2.07
C ALA A 9 6.43 8.63 -3.31
N GLY A 10 7.49 8.89 -4.06
CA GLY A 10 7.43 9.64 -5.32
C GLY A 10 6.68 8.93 -6.46
N PHE A 11 6.42 7.61 -6.35
CA PHE A 11 5.71 6.82 -7.35
C PHE A 11 4.19 6.95 -7.25
N PHE A 12 3.66 7.34 -6.08
CA PHE A 12 2.21 7.41 -5.85
C PHE A 12 1.51 8.63 -6.47
N GLY A 13 2.26 9.52 -7.12
CA GLY A 13 1.72 10.62 -7.92
C GLY A 13 0.97 11.70 -7.11
N ASP A 14 1.00 12.92 -7.62
CA ASP A 14 0.57 14.16 -6.94
C ASP A 14 -0.95 14.30 -6.66
N ASN A 15 -1.76 13.23 -6.69
CA ASN A 15 -3.22 13.35 -6.57
C ASN A 15 -3.85 12.49 -5.47
N ARG A 16 -3.63 12.92 -4.22
CA ARG A 16 -4.24 12.37 -2.99
C ARG A 16 -5.76 12.21 -3.09
N GLU A 17 -6.44 13.16 -3.72
CA GLU A 17 -7.90 13.13 -3.87
C GLU A 17 -8.36 11.99 -4.78
N TYR A 18 -7.67 11.75 -5.89
CA TYR A 18 -7.96 10.60 -6.76
C TYR A 18 -7.77 9.28 -6.00
N SER A 19 -6.68 9.15 -5.26
CA SER A 19 -6.41 7.94 -4.46
C SER A 19 -7.47 7.71 -3.37
N ARG A 20 -7.96 8.77 -2.73
CA ARG A 20 -9.06 8.71 -1.76
C ARG A 20 -10.36 8.24 -2.41
N GLN A 21 -10.76 8.86 -3.53
CA GLN A 21 -11.97 8.48 -4.26
C GLN A 21 -11.92 7.03 -4.73
N ARG A 22 -10.78 6.60 -5.27
CA ARG A 22 -10.56 5.22 -5.70
C ARG A 22 -10.62 4.25 -4.51
N ASN A 23 -10.05 4.60 -3.36
CA ASN A 23 -10.15 3.78 -2.15
C ASN A 23 -11.61 3.61 -1.71
N LEU A 24 -12.39 4.70 -1.66
CA LEU A 24 -13.81 4.65 -1.31
C LEU A 24 -14.63 3.74 -2.23
N VAL A 25 -14.41 3.85 -3.55
CA VAL A 25 -15.08 2.98 -4.53
C VAL A 25 -14.68 1.52 -4.35
N VAL A 26 -13.39 1.23 -4.15
CA VAL A 26 -12.91 -0.14 -3.94
C VAL A 26 -13.46 -0.73 -2.63
N ALA A 27 -13.53 0.06 -1.56
CA ALA A 27 -14.05 -0.39 -0.27
C ALA A 27 -15.56 -0.68 -0.29
N ALA A 28 -16.32 0.05 -1.11
CA ALA A 28 -17.77 -0.11 -1.22
C ALA A 28 -18.19 -1.30 -2.12
N ASN A 29 -17.28 -1.90 -2.89
CA ASN A 29 -17.58 -2.94 -3.87
C ASN A 29 -16.80 -4.22 -3.57
N ALA A 30 -17.50 -5.30 -3.20
CA ALA A 30 -16.89 -6.57 -2.79
C ALA A 30 -15.91 -7.13 -3.85
N ASP A 31 -16.34 -7.23 -5.12
CA ASP A 31 -15.49 -7.75 -6.21
C ASP A 31 -14.22 -6.92 -6.41
N LEU A 32 -14.31 -5.59 -6.26
CA LEU A 32 -13.14 -4.70 -6.37
C LEU A 32 -12.23 -4.84 -5.15
N HIS A 33 -12.80 -5.03 -3.96
CA HIS A 33 -12.05 -5.29 -2.74
C HIS A 33 -11.28 -6.62 -2.83
N GLU A 34 -11.94 -7.68 -3.30
CA GLU A 34 -11.30 -8.98 -3.53
C GLU A 34 -10.17 -8.87 -4.55
N ALA A 35 -10.41 -8.20 -5.69
CA ALA A 35 -9.38 -7.96 -6.69
C ALA A 35 -8.20 -7.15 -6.12
N GLU A 36 -8.45 -6.22 -5.21
CA GLU A 36 -7.39 -5.45 -4.55
C GLU A 36 -6.56 -6.31 -3.59
N LEU A 37 -7.20 -7.18 -2.81
CA LEU A 37 -6.48 -8.13 -1.95
C LEU A 37 -5.59 -9.06 -2.78
N ILE A 38 -6.07 -9.53 -3.92
CA ILE A 38 -5.28 -10.37 -4.85
C ILE A 38 -4.08 -9.60 -5.41
N LYS A 39 -4.25 -8.31 -5.78
CA LYS A 39 -3.13 -7.48 -6.25
C LYS A 39 -2.05 -7.30 -5.19
N LEU A 40 -2.46 -7.04 -3.94
CA LEU A 40 -1.53 -6.88 -2.82
C LEU A 40 -0.80 -8.19 -2.49
N ALA A 41 -1.49 -9.33 -2.51
CA ALA A 41 -0.86 -10.63 -2.35
C ALA A 41 0.14 -10.92 -3.49
N THR A 42 -0.24 -10.62 -4.72
CA THR A 42 0.65 -10.77 -5.90
C THR A 42 1.90 -9.90 -5.76
N LEU A 43 1.74 -8.66 -5.28
CA LEU A 43 2.87 -7.76 -5.01
C LEU A 43 3.77 -8.29 -3.89
N SER A 44 3.21 -8.85 -2.82
CA SER A 44 3.98 -9.51 -1.77
C SER A 44 4.88 -10.61 -2.34
N THR A 45 4.33 -11.51 -3.15
CA THR A 45 5.08 -12.58 -3.80
C THR A 45 6.22 -12.03 -4.67
N ALA A 46 5.93 -11.03 -5.49
CA ALA A 46 6.93 -10.40 -6.35
C ALA A 46 8.04 -9.70 -5.54
N LEU A 47 7.70 -9.08 -4.40
CA LEU A 47 8.68 -8.49 -3.48
C LEU A 47 9.58 -9.56 -2.87
N ALA A 48 9.00 -10.67 -2.39
CA ALA A 48 9.76 -11.79 -1.84
C ALA A 48 10.72 -12.38 -2.90
N GLU A 49 10.25 -12.63 -4.13
CA GLU A 49 11.08 -13.03 -5.27
C GLU A 49 12.21 -12.04 -5.56
N GLY A 50 11.89 -10.75 -5.55
CA GLY A 50 12.86 -9.67 -5.71
C GLY A 50 13.94 -9.70 -4.62
N LEU A 51 13.59 -9.93 -3.36
CA LEU A 51 14.54 -10.02 -2.25
C LEU A 51 15.42 -11.27 -2.35
N ARG A 52 14.84 -12.41 -2.72
CA ARG A 52 15.58 -13.67 -2.93
C ARG A 52 16.59 -13.56 -4.07
N SER A 53 16.23 -12.91 -5.18
CA SER A 53 17.17 -12.67 -6.28
C SER A 53 18.37 -11.80 -5.88
N ARG A 54 18.28 -11.11 -4.74
CA ARG A 54 19.34 -10.30 -4.14
C ARG A 54 20.08 -11.02 -3.00
N GLY A 55 19.82 -12.30 -2.77
CA GLY A 55 20.52 -13.14 -1.79
C GLY A 55 19.94 -13.11 -0.37
N VAL A 56 18.73 -12.58 -0.18
CA VAL A 56 18.00 -12.69 1.09
C VAL A 56 17.45 -14.11 1.24
N ASP A 57 17.54 -14.68 2.44
CA ASP A 57 16.96 -16.00 2.74
C ASP A 57 15.45 -16.04 2.51
N GLU A 58 14.89 -17.21 2.18
CA GLU A 58 13.46 -17.37 1.88
C GLU A 58 12.56 -16.84 3.00
N LEU A 59 12.84 -17.25 4.25
CA LEU A 59 11.98 -16.89 5.38
C LEU A 59 12.00 -15.38 5.62
N ASP A 60 13.19 -14.79 5.58
CA ASP A 60 13.37 -13.35 5.76
C ASP A 60 12.76 -12.55 4.61
N ALA A 61 12.87 -13.04 3.37
CA ALA A 61 12.28 -12.43 2.18
C ALA A 61 10.76 -12.44 2.23
N SER A 62 10.14 -13.59 2.55
CA SER A 62 8.69 -13.68 2.71
C SER A 62 8.18 -12.78 3.83
N LEU A 63 8.83 -12.81 5.00
CA LEU A 63 8.42 -12.00 6.16
C LEU A 63 8.54 -10.50 5.87
N ALA A 64 9.64 -10.07 5.24
CA ALA A 64 9.83 -8.67 4.87
C ALA A 64 8.82 -8.20 3.82
N ALA A 65 8.46 -9.04 2.86
CA ALA A 65 7.46 -8.71 1.85
C ALA A 65 6.06 -8.54 2.46
N GLU A 66 5.61 -9.52 3.25
CA GLU A 66 4.31 -9.47 3.94
C GLU A 66 4.22 -8.27 4.89
N ALA A 67 5.26 -8.04 5.69
CA ALA A 67 5.34 -6.87 6.56
C ALA A 67 5.31 -5.56 5.74
N GLY A 68 5.88 -5.55 4.54
CA GLY A 68 5.90 -4.38 3.65
C GLY A 68 4.54 -4.01 3.14
N ILE A 69 3.79 -5.02 2.70
CA ILE A 69 2.40 -4.86 2.30
C ILE A 69 1.55 -4.40 3.49
N ALA A 70 1.75 -4.97 4.69
CA ALA A 70 1.02 -4.55 5.88
C ALA A 70 1.26 -3.08 6.23
N VAL A 71 2.53 -2.66 6.27
CA VAL A 71 2.92 -1.25 6.53
C VAL A 71 2.33 -0.33 5.46
N PHE A 72 2.43 -0.71 4.17
CA PHE A 72 1.86 0.06 3.07
C PHE A 72 0.36 0.28 3.24
N ARG A 73 -0.41 -0.78 3.52
CA ARG A 73 -1.87 -0.68 3.69
C ARG A 73 -2.25 0.27 4.82
N VAL A 74 -1.57 0.18 5.96
CA VAL A 74 -1.82 1.05 7.12
C VAL A 74 -1.47 2.51 6.78
N ALA A 75 -0.28 2.75 6.23
CA ALA A 75 0.18 4.09 5.88
C ALA A 75 -0.70 4.73 4.79
N PHE A 76 -1.10 3.96 3.77
CA PHE A 76 -2.01 4.44 2.73
C PHE A 76 -3.38 4.78 3.29
N GLY A 77 -3.93 3.94 4.18
CA GLY A 77 -5.19 4.20 4.87
C GLY A 77 -5.16 5.51 5.67
N GLN A 78 -4.10 5.72 6.44
CA GLN A 78 -3.89 6.99 7.17
C GLN A 78 -3.77 8.16 6.18
N TRP A 79 -2.94 8.03 5.16
CA TRP A 79 -2.72 9.09 4.18
C TRP A 79 -3.99 9.45 3.39
N VAL A 80 -4.92 8.53 3.09
CA VAL A 80 -6.19 8.95 2.46
C VAL A 80 -7.19 9.55 3.45
N ALA A 81 -7.08 9.23 4.74
CA ALA A 81 -7.99 9.68 5.79
C ALA A 81 -7.73 11.12 6.29
N GLU A 82 -6.47 11.57 6.43
CA GLU A 82 -6.19 12.92 6.99
C GLU A 82 -6.74 14.09 6.12
N ALA A 83 -7.20 13.81 4.89
CA ALA A 83 -7.92 14.79 4.09
C ALA A 83 -9.31 15.13 4.67
N GLU A 84 -9.95 14.22 5.40
CA GLU A 84 -11.23 14.45 6.07
C GLU A 84 -11.09 15.42 7.24
N ASP A 85 -10.00 15.33 8.00
CA ASP A 85 -9.72 16.25 9.12
C ASP A 85 -9.42 17.67 8.63
N ALA A 86 -8.70 17.82 7.51
CA ALA A 86 -8.46 19.14 6.93
C ALA A 86 -9.72 19.78 6.33
N ALA A 87 -10.71 18.98 5.92
CA ALA A 87 -11.98 19.48 5.41
C ALA A 87 -12.98 19.80 6.53
N SER A 88 -12.99 19.03 7.63
CA SER A 88 -13.90 19.24 8.78
C SER A 88 -13.53 20.44 9.66
N VAL A 89 -12.24 20.80 9.76
CA VAL A 89 -11.76 21.96 10.53
C VAL A 89 -12.06 23.31 9.85
N ARG A 90 -12.51 23.30 8.58
CA ARG A 90 -12.85 24.50 7.80
C ARG A 90 -14.36 24.77 7.65
N SER A 91 -15.20 23.95 8.29
CA SER A 91 -16.66 24.13 8.40
C SER A 91 -17.04 24.71 9.75
#